data_AF-A0A530M4P5-F1
#
_entry.id   AF-A0A530M4P5-F1
#
_cell.length_a   1.000
_cell.length_b   1.000
_cell.length_c   1.000
_cell.angle_alpha   90.00
_cell.angle_beta   90.00
_cell.angle_gamma   90.00
#
_symmetry.space_group_name_H-M   'P 1'
#
loop_
_entity.id
_entity.type
_entity.pdbx_description
1 polymer ?
#
loop_
_entity_poly.entity_id
_entity_poly.type
_entity_poly.pdbx_seq_one_letter_code
_entity_poly.pdbx_strand_id
1 'polypeptide(L)'
;AGPGHYVFIMHCNTAPFDNNDLRMALKLAIDREEMLDKVLRGYGSLGNDFPINASYPLFTEIEQRKYDPDKAKFHFKKSGHDGAVLLRTSDVAFPGAVDAS
;
A
#
# COMPACT_ATOMS: atom_id res chain seq x y z
N ALA A 1 18.12 0.36 2.93
CA ALA A 1 17.02 -0.61 2.74
C ALA A 1 17.59 -1.93 2.25
N GLY A 2 16.97 -3.06 2.61
CA GLY A 2 17.30 -4.39 2.08
C GLY A 2 16.24 -4.88 1.07
N PRO A 3 16.30 -6.15 0.62
CA PRO A 3 15.39 -6.67 -0.40
C PRO A 3 13.95 -6.95 0.09
N GLY A 4 13.68 -6.75 1.39
CA GLY A 4 12.36 -6.98 2.00
C GLY A 4 11.29 -6.00 1.48
N HIS A 5 10.07 -6.51 1.28
CA HIS A 5 8.95 -5.76 0.73
C HIS A 5 7.68 -6.07 1.54
N TYR A 6 7.25 -5.13 2.38
CA TYR A 6 6.02 -5.24 3.16
C TYR A 6 4.86 -4.66 2.36
N VAL A 7 3.77 -5.41 2.28
CA VAL A 7 2.65 -5.11 1.38
C VAL A 7 1.31 -5.53 1.96
N PHE A 8 0.27 -4.80 1.54
CA PHE A 8 -1.10 -5.28 1.57
C PHE A 8 -1.47 -5.78 0.17
N ILE A 9 -1.63 -7.10 0.04
CA ILE A 9 -1.83 -7.75 -1.24
C ILE A 9 -3.30 -7.66 -1.64
N MET A 10 -3.54 -7.29 -2.90
CA MET A 10 -4.86 -7.30 -3.53
C MET A 10 -4.85 -8.31 -4.68
N HIS A 11 -5.81 -9.23 -4.69
CA HIS A 11 -5.97 -10.19 -5.79
C HIS A 11 -6.57 -9.49 -7.02
N CYS A 12 -5.72 -8.95 -7.90
CA CYS A 12 -6.13 -8.14 -9.05
C CYS A 12 -6.97 -8.85 -10.13
N ASN A 13 -7.25 -10.15 -9.97
CA ASN A 13 -8.08 -10.95 -10.87
C ASN A 13 -9.42 -11.37 -10.23
N THR A 14 -9.74 -10.87 -9.04
CA THR A 14 -10.92 -11.26 -8.27
C THR A 14 -11.60 -10.02 -7.72
N ALA A 15 -12.93 -9.95 -7.86
CA ALA A 15 -13.71 -8.86 -7.28
C ALA A 15 -13.51 -8.77 -5.75
N PRO A 16 -13.47 -7.56 -5.17
CA PRO A 16 -13.64 -6.27 -5.85
C PRO A 16 -12.33 -5.68 -6.41
N PHE A 17 -11.20 -6.37 -6.23
CA PHE A 17 -9.86 -5.84 -6.54
C PHE A 17 -9.45 -5.99 -8.00
N ASP A 18 -10.25 -6.60 -8.85
CA ASP A 18 -10.13 -6.51 -10.30
C ASP A 18 -10.32 -5.07 -10.82
N ASN A 19 -11.07 -4.24 -10.10
CA ASN A 19 -11.27 -2.82 -10.39
C ASN A 19 -10.01 -1.97 -10.06
N ASN A 20 -9.46 -1.29 -11.07
CA ASN A 20 -8.27 -0.45 -10.90
C ASN A 20 -8.52 0.82 -10.06
N ASP A 21 -9.70 1.42 -10.16
CA ASP A 21 -10.05 2.59 -9.35
C ASP A 21 -10.12 2.21 -7.86
N LEU A 22 -10.65 1.03 -7.51
CA LEU A 22 -10.63 0.58 -6.11
C LEU A 22 -9.19 0.40 -5.60
N ARG A 23 -8.33 -0.27 -6.38
CA ARG A 23 -6.91 -0.43 -5.99
C ARG A 23 -6.20 0.90 -5.84
N MET A 24 -6.47 1.87 -6.73
CA MET A 24 -5.87 3.20 -6.65
C MET A 24 -6.37 3.96 -5.42
N ALA A 25 -7.67 3.87 -5.10
CA ALA A 25 -8.23 4.46 -3.89
C ALA A 25 -7.48 3.99 -2.65
N LEU A 26 -7.29 2.68 -2.50
CA LEU A 26 -6.59 2.09 -1.37
C LEU A 26 -5.11 2.51 -1.30
N LYS A 27 -4.41 2.58 -2.44
CA LYS A 27 -3.01 3.04 -2.49
C LYS A 27 -2.83 4.49 -2.07
N LEU A 28 -3.82 5.34 -2.34
CA LEU A 28 -3.83 6.77 -1.99
C LEU A 28 -4.33 7.03 -0.57
N ALA A 29 -5.10 6.11 0.00
CA ALA A 29 -5.61 6.17 1.36
C ALA A 29 -4.59 5.77 2.44
N ILE A 30 -3.42 5.26 2.04
CA ILE A 30 -2.36 4.82 2.97
C ILE A 30 -1.32 5.92 3.14
N ASP A 31 -1.15 6.40 4.37
CA ASP A 31 -0.03 7.26 4.77
C ASP A 31 1.22 6.42 5.07
N ARG A 32 2.08 6.29 4.05
CA ARG A 32 3.32 5.51 4.12
C ARG A 32 4.37 6.16 5.02
N GLU A 33 4.34 7.48 5.18
CA GLU A 33 5.27 8.19 6.08
C GLU A 33 4.89 7.90 7.52
N GLU A 34 3.59 7.99 7.84
CA GLU A 34 3.07 7.63 9.16
C GLU A 34 3.32 6.15 9.49
N MET A 35 3.11 5.23 8.54
CA MET A 35 3.45 3.81 8.74
C MET A 35 4.94 3.61 9.02
N LEU A 36 5.82 4.27 8.27
CA LEU A 36 7.27 4.16 8.48
C LEU A 36 7.66 4.67 9.87
N ASP A 37 7.11 5.80 10.28
CA ASP A 37 7.41 6.41 11.58
C ASP A 37 6.83 5.60 12.75
N LYS A 38 5.53 5.30 12.73
CA LYS A 38 4.83 4.73 13.89
C LYS A 38 4.92 3.21 13.97
N VAL A 39 4.75 2.51 12.85
CA VAL A 39 4.72 1.04 12.80
C VAL A 39 6.14 0.50 12.73
N LEU A 40 6.95 1.02 11.80
CA LEU A 40 8.31 0.53 11.58
C LEU A 40 9.38 1.30 12.37
N ARG A 41 9.02 2.34 13.13
CA ARG A 41 9.95 3.13 13.96
C ARG A 41 11.13 3.69 13.17
N GLY A 42 10.89 4.09 11.93
CA GLY A 42 11.89 4.59 10.97
C GLY A 42 12.74 3.51 10.30
N TYR A 43 12.58 2.24 10.63
CA TYR A 43 13.35 1.14 10.05
C TYR A 43 12.75 0.67 8.72
N GLY A 44 13.05 1.39 7.65
CA GLY A 44 12.59 1.06 6.31
C GLY A 44 12.85 2.19 5.33
N SER A 45 12.24 2.08 4.16
CA SER A 45 12.17 3.16 3.17
C SER A 45 10.77 3.14 2.56
N LEU A 46 10.29 4.29 2.09
CA LEU A 46 8.99 4.39 1.45
C LEU A 46 8.94 3.50 0.20
N GLY A 47 7.94 2.61 0.15
CA GLY A 47 7.65 1.81 -1.03
C GLY A 47 6.75 2.57 -2.01
N ASN A 48 6.76 2.16 -3.28
CA ASN A 48 5.94 2.79 -4.32
C ASN A 48 5.11 1.79 -5.14
N ASP A 49 4.54 0.79 -4.46
CA ASP A 49 3.66 -0.25 -5.01
C ASP A 49 4.31 -1.22 -6.02
N PHE A 50 5.63 -1.39 -5.95
CA PHE A 50 6.39 -2.42 -6.67
C PHE A 50 7.58 -2.93 -5.81
N PRO A 51 8.01 -4.19 -5.98
CA PRO A 51 8.96 -4.85 -5.08
C PRO A 51 10.44 -4.47 -5.32
N ILE A 52 10.76 -3.80 -6.42
CA ILE A 52 12.15 -3.50 -6.81
C ILE A 52 12.54 -2.16 -6.19
N ASN A 53 13.50 -2.17 -5.29
CA ASN A 53 14.01 -0.95 -4.63
C ASN A 53 15.51 -0.75 -4.92
N ALA A 54 16.12 0.30 -4.37
CA ALA A 54 17.53 0.65 -4.58
C ALA A 54 18.55 -0.44 -4.17
N SER A 55 18.14 -1.51 -3.48
CA SER A 55 18.99 -2.67 -3.22
C SER A 55 19.19 -3.54 -4.47
N TYR A 56 18.37 -3.39 -5.51
CA TYR A 56 18.43 -4.18 -6.74
C TYR A 56 19.15 -3.42 -7.87
N PRO A 57 20.05 -4.07 -8.65
CA PRO A 57 20.84 -3.41 -9.69
C PRO A 57 20.03 -2.73 -10.81
N LEU A 58 18.82 -3.23 -11.08
CA LEU A 58 17.94 -2.73 -12.15
C LEU A 58 16.83 -1.81 -11.62
N PHE A 59 17.03 -1.23 -10.44
CA PHE A 59 16.10 -0.24 -9.89
C PHE A 59 16.11 1.05 -10.70
N THR A 60 14.94 1.64 -10.87
CA THR A 60 14.77 2.98 -11.44
C THR A 60 13.76 3.74 -10.60
N GLU A 61 14.11 4.97 -10.25
CA GLU A 61 13.22 5.84 -9.50
C GLU A 61 12.03 6.29 -10.35
N ILE A 62 10.86 6.32 -9.72
CA ILE A 62 9.62 6.85 -10.28
C ILE A 62 9.00 7.79 -9.25
N GLU A 63 8.08 8.66 -9.69
CA GLU A 63 7.40 9.59 -8.79
C GLU A 63 6.73 8.85 -7.62
N GLN A 64 7.08 9.24 -6.39
CA GLN A 64 6.56 8.63 -5.18
C GLN A 64 5.06 8.91 -5.06
N ARG A 65 4.26 7.85 -4.93
CA ARG A 65 2.84 8.00 -4.59
C ARG A 65 2.70 8.47 -3.14
N LYS A 66 2.04 9.62 -2.98
CA LYS A 66 1.78 10.25 -1.69
C LYS A 66 0.36 9.92 -1.21
N TYR A 67 0.17 10.04 0.10
CA TYR A 67 -1.15 10.02 0.72
C TYR A 67 -1.99 11.18 0.18
N ASP A 68 -3.19 10.88 -0.30
CA ASP A 68 -4.11 11.85 -0.89
C ASP A 68 -5.55 11.36 -0.66
N PRO A 69 -6.15 11.67 0.51
CA PRO A 69 -7.47 11.17 0.88
C PRO A 69 -8.58 11.69 -0.05
N ASP A 70 -8.40 12.88 -0.65
CA ASP A 70 -9.37 13.44 -1.58
C ASP A 70 -9.40 12.66 -2.89
N LYS A 71 -8.22 12.37 -3.48
CA LYS A 71 -8.14 11.49 -4.65
C LYS A 71 -8.52 10.05 -4.31
N ALA A 72 -8.20 9.57 -3.11
CA ALA A 72 -8.64 8.25 -2.65
C ALA A 72 -10.17 8.16 -2.68
N LYS A 73 -10.86 9.14 -2.10
CA LYS A 73 -12.34 9.23 -2.10
C LYS A 73 -12.91 9.34 -3.51
N PHE A 74 -12.27 10.10 -4.39
CA PHE A 74 -12.66 10.20 -5.80
C PHE A 74 -12.60 8.84 -6.50
N HIS A 75 -11.48 8.13 -6.39
CA HIS A 75 -11.31 6.81 -7.00
C HIS A 75 -12.23 5.76 -6.36
N PHE A 76 -12.43 5.82 -5.05
CA PHE A 76 -13.33 4.91 -4.35
C PHE A 76 -14.76 5.03 -4.88
N LYS A 77 -15.28 6.26 -4.98
CA LYS A 77 -16.60 6.52 -5.58
C LYS A 77 -16.67 6.06 -7.04
N LYS A 78 -15.62 6.31 -7.82
CA LYS A 78 -15.54 5.91 -9.24
C LYS A 78 -15.50 4.40 -9.43
N SER A 79 -14.95 3.66 -8.46
CA SER A 79 -14.91 2.19 -8.51
C SER A 79 -16.30 1.55 -8.45
N GLY A 80 -17.31 2.28 -7.96
CA GLY A 80 -18.65 1.76 -7.72
C GLY A 80 -18.74 0.82 -6.51
N HIS A 81 -17.64 0.62 -5.77
CA HIS A 81 -17.66 -0.12 -4.51
C HIS A 81 -18.38 0.69 -3.43
N ASP A 82 -19.14 -0.01 -2.61
CA ASP A 82 -19.83 0.53 -1.44
C ASP A 82 -19.55 -0.34 -0.23
N GLY A 83 -19.51 0.27 0.95
CA GLY A 83 -19.17 -0.38 2.20
C GLY A 83 -17.67 -0.52 2.48
N ALA A 84 -17.34 -1.33 3.48
CA ALA A 84 -15.98 -1.51 3.97
C ALA A 84 -15.20 -2.55 3.16
N VAL A 85 -13.91 -2.29 2.96
CA VAL A 85 -12.95 -3.27 2.45
C VAL A 85 -12.34 -4.02 3.64
N LEU A 86 -12.51 -5.34 3.68
CA LEU A 86 -11.90 -6.16 4.72
C LEU A 86 -10.38 -6.24 4.54
N LEU A 87 -9.64 -5.59 5.44
CA LEU A 87 -8.20 -5.76 5.60
C LEU A 87 -7.93 -6.93 6.55
N ARG A 88 -7.09 -7.88 6.11
CA ARG A 88 -6.64 -9.01 6.94
C ARG A 88 -5.17 -8.82 7.26
N THR A 89 -4.83 -8.84 8.54
CA THR A 89 -3.46 -8.70 9.05
C THR A 89 -3.08 -9.92 9.90
N SER A 90 -1.78 -10.14 10.09
CA SER A 90 -1.21 -11.22 10.90
C SER A 90 0.22 -10.90 11.27
N ASP A 91 0.64 -11.24 12.49
CA ASP A 91 2.03 -11.07 12.96
C ASP A 91 3.07 -11.82 12.10
N VAL A 92 2.65 -12.83 11.33
CA VAL A 92 3.52 -13.58 10.42
C VAL A 92 3.78 -12.83 9.11
N ALA A 93 2.93 -11.87 8.73
CA ALA A 93 3.06 -11.18 7.45
C ALA A 93 4.29 -10.27 7.40
N PHE A 94 4.48 -9.45 8.43
CA PHE A 94 5.70 -8.67 8.70
C PHE A 94 5.65 -8.08 10.12
N PRO A 95 6.79 -7.66 10.70
CA PRO A 95 6.82 -6.99 12.00
C PRO A 95 5.94 -5.73 12.03
N GLY A 96 4.94 -5.68 12.91
CA GLY A 96 3.99 -4.55 13.02
C GLY A 96 2.79 -4.62 12.08
N ALA A 97 2.58 -5.74 11.37
CA ALA A 97 1.46 -5.88 10.44
C ALA A 97 0.07 -5.74 11.09
N VAL A 98 -0.08 -6.15 12.35
CA VAL A 98 -1.34 -5.98 13.10
C VAL A 98 -1.55 -4.51 13.47
N ASP A 99 -0.51 -3.78 13.86
CA ASP A 99 -0.58 -2.34 14.18
C ASP A 99 -0.87 -1.47 12.94
N ALA A 100 -0.69 -2.03 11.75
CA ALA A 100 -0.91 -1.36 10.47
C ALA A 100 -2.35 -1.54 9.92
N SER A 101 -3.27 -2.13 10.69
CA SER A 101 -4.66 -2.39 10.29
C SER A 101 -5.58 -1.19 10.38
#